data_AF-A0A915HPJ3-F1
#
_entry.id   AF-A0A915HPJ3-F1
#
_cell.length_a   1.000
_cell.length_b   1.000
_cell.length_c   1.000
_cell.angle_alpha   90.00
_cell.angle_beta   90.00
_cell.angle_gamma   90.00
#
_symmetry.space_group_name_H-M   'P 1'
#
loop_
_entity.id
_entity.type
_entity.pdbx_description
1 polymer ?
#
loop_
_entity_poly.entity_id
_entity_poly.type
_entity_poly.pdbx_seq_one_letter_code
_entity_poly.pdbx_strand_id
1 'polypeptide(L)'
;MPCLYVYNKIDQICMEEVDRLARLEHSVVISCNLNLNLDYLLERLWSTLNLIRIYTKKPGQPPDLEPENALILRQGQSTVENACQLVHKSLVQQFKYAIVWGQSPKFSPQRVGVNHCLADEDVIQIMKK
;
A
#
# COMPACT_ATOMS: atom_id res chain seq x y z
N MET A 1 -6.06 -13.74 7.75
CA MET A 1 -6.61 -12.38 7.66
C MET A 1 -6.12 -11.63 8.89
N PRO A 2 -5.44 -10.49 8.75
CA PRO A 2 -4.96 -9.75 9.91
C PRO A 2 -6.14 -9.15 10.68
N CYS A 3 -6.02 -9.08 12.01
CA CYS A 3 -7.02 -8.51 12.91
C CYS A 3 -6.32 -7.55 13.87
N LEU A 4 -6.95 -6.41 14.15
CA LEU A 4 -6.45 -5.39 15.07
C LEU A 4 -7.53 -5.12 16.11
N TYR A 5 -7.21 -5.34 17.39
CA TYR A 5 -8.12 -5.12 18.51
C TYR A 5 -8.03 -3.66 18.96
N VAL A 6 -9.14 -2.93 18.84
CA VAL A 6 -9.20 -1.50 19.16
C VAL A 6 -9.96 -1.30 20.48
N TYR A 7 -9.23 -0.91 21.52
CA TYR A 7 -9.78 -0.62 22.84
C TYR A 7 -10.13 0.86 22.93
N ASN A 8 -11.42 1.18 22.86
CA ASN A 8 -11.91 2.56 22.98
C ASN A 8 -12.18 2.93 24.45
N LYS A 9 -12.36 4.23 24.71
CA LYS A 9 -12.68 4.83 26.02
C LYS A 9 -11.54 4.78 27.04
N ILE A 10 -10.30 4.99 26.59
CA ILE A 10 -9.14 5.07 27.50
C ILE A 10 -9.23 6.21 28.52
N ASP A 11 -10.13 7.17 28.30
CA ASP A 11 -10.45 8.26 29.22
C ASP A 11 -11.11 7.81 30.54
N GLN A 12 -11.63 6.58 30.58
CA GLN A 12 -12.34 6.04 31.76
C GLN A 12 -11.48 5.10 32.61
N ILE A 13 -10.23 4.83 32.21
CA ILE A 13 -9.34 3.87 32.85
C ILE A 13 -8.03 4.54 33.30
N CYS A 14 -7.37 3.95 34.29
CA CYS A 14 -6.09 4.45 34.79
C CYS A 14 -4.94 4.18 33.80
N MET A 15 -3.88 4.99 33.85
CA MET A 15 -2.73 4.89 32.94
C MET A 15 -2.05 3.52 32.99
N GLU A 16 -2.05 2.85 34.15
CA GLU A 16 -1.49 1.51 34.33
C GLU A 16 -2.24 0.46 33.49
N GLU A 17 -3.58 0.56 33.41
CA GLU A 17 -4.39 -0.35 32.61
C GLU A 17 -4.28 -0.01 31.12
N VAL A 18 -4.15 1.27 30.76
CA VAL A 18 -3.87 1.70 29.39
C VAL A 18 -2.54 1.10 28.90
N ASP A 19 -1.46 1.21 29.69
CA ASP A 19 -0.14 0.67 29.34
C ASP A 19 -0.20 -0.87 29.22
N ARG A 20 -0.92 -1.54 30.12
CA ARG A 20 -1.15 -2.99 30.03
C ARG A 20 -1.85 -3.38 28.73
N LEU A 21 -2.93 -2.70 28.36
CA LEU A 21 -3.69 -2.96 27.13
C LEU A 21 -2.87 -2.65 25.87
N ALA A 22 -2.06 -1.59 25.90
CA ALA A 22 -1.21 -1.18 24.78
C ALA A 22 -0.08 -2.18 24.48
N ARG A 23 0.34 -2.98 25.47
CA ARG A 23 1.38 -4.01 25.31
C ARG A 23 0.86 -5.36 24.82
N LEU A 24 -0.46 -5.54 24.72
CA LEU A 24 -1.04 -6.76 24.17
C LEU A 24 -0.71 -6.89 22.69
N GLU A 25 -0.65 -8.14 22.20
CA GLU A 25 -0.45 -8.37 20.77
C GLU A 25 -1.66 -7.88 19.97
N HIS A 26 -1.36 -7.25 18.81
CA HIS A 26 -2.36 -6.73 17.89
C HIS A 26 -3.41 -5.79 18.54
N SER A 27 -3.05 -5.08 19.61
CA SER A 27 -3.93 -4.10 20.23
C SER A 27 -3.57 -2.66 19.84
N VAL A 28 -4.58 -1.80 19.85
CA VAL A 28 -4.45 -0.34 19.83
C VAL A 28 -5.47 0.23 20.81
N VAL A 29 -5.01 1.13 21.67
CA VAL A 29 -5.84 1.83 22.66
C VAL A 29 -6.19 3.22 22.12
N ILE A 30 -7.45 3.66 22.17
CA ILE A 30 -7.90 4.95 21.62
C ILE A 30 -8.92 5.62 22.54
N SER A 31 -9.06 6.96 22.43
CA SER A 31 -10.25 7.66 22.91
C SER A 31 -10.81 8.50 21.77
N CYS A 32 -11.96 8.10 21.24
CA CYS A 32 -12.65 8.87 20.19
C CYS A 32 -13.15 10.22 20.69
N ASN A 33 -13.49 10.35 21.98
CA ASN A 33 -14.03 11.60 22.53
C ASN A 33 -12.94 12.67 22.65
N LEU A 34 -11.75 12.24 23.09
CA LEU A 34 -10.59 13.12 23.25
C LEU A 34 -9.69 13.16 22.01
N ASN A 35 -10.07 12.47 20.92
CA ASN A 35 -9.26 12.28 19.72
C ASN A 35 -7.83 11.78 20.02
N LEU A 36 -7.68 10.91 21.02
CA LEU A 36 -6.39 10.37 21.41
C LEU A 36 -6.07 9.09 20.64
N ASN A 37 -4.84 9.03 20.13
CA ASN A 37 -4.24 7.85 19.49
C ASN A 37 -4.92 7.36 18.19
N LEU A 38 -5.71 8.24 17.57
CA LEU A 38 -6.35 7.94 16.27
C LEU A 38 -5.33 7.88 15.13
N ASP A 39 -4.31 8.74 15.15
CA ASP A 39 -3.24 8.75 14.14
C ASP A 39 -2.45 7.43 14.18
N TYR A 40 -2.10 6.97 15.38
CA TYR A 40 -1.44 5.68 15.57
C TYR A 40 -2.31 4.50 15.11
N LEU A 41 -3.63 4.57 15.33
CA LEU A 41 -4.55 3.56 14.80
C LEU A 41 -4.47 3.51 13.27
N LEU A 42 -4.46 4.66 12.59
CA LEU A 42 -4.34 4.73 11.14
C LEU A 42 -3.01 4.16 10.63
N GLU A 43 -1.90 4.52 11.28
CA GLU A 43 -0.57 3.97 10.95
C GLU A 43 -0.51 2.45 11.11
N ARG A 44 -1.06 1.93 12.22
CA ARG A 44 -1.12 0.50 12.50
C ARG A 44 -2.00 -0.23 11.48
N LEU A 45 -3.13 0.35 11.11
CA LEU A 45 -3.99 -0.19 10.06
C LEU A 45 -3.25 -0.27 8.72
N TRP A 46 -2.58 0.80 8.31
CA TRP A 46 -1.80 0.84 7.07
C TRP A 46 -0.72 -0.24 7.03
N SER A 47 0.09 -0.33 8.10
CA SER A 47 1.13 -1.36 8.24
C SER A 47 0.55 -2.78 8.21
N THR A 48 -0.58 -3.00 8.89
CA THR A 48 -1.21 -4.32 9.01
C THR A 48 -1.85 -4.80 7.70
N LEU A 49 -2.38 -3.89 6.88
CA LEU A 49 -2.98 -4.20 5.59
C LEU A 49 -1.93 -4.61 4.54
N ASN A 50 -0.67 -4.26 4.77
CA ASN A 50 0.47 -4.58 3.90
C ASN A 50 0.20 -4.21 2.43
N LEU A 51 -0.25 -2.96 2.26
CA LEU A 51 -0.56 -2.36 0.97
C LEU A 51 0.69 -1.71 0.38
N ILE A 52 0.75 -1.70 -0.93
CA ILE A 52 1.75 -0.99 -1.70
C ILE A 52 1.05 -0.04 -2.66
N ARG A 53 1.66 1.11 -2.91
CA ARG A 53 1.21 2.16 -3.81
C ARG A 53 2.05 2.12 -5.08
N ILE A 54 1.40 1.94 -6.22
CA ILE A 54 2.06 1.92 -7.52
C ILE A 54 1.59 3.12 -8.32
N TYR A 55 2.54 3.90 -8.81
CA TYR A 55 2.25 5.07 -9.62
C TYR A 55 2.29 4.72 -11.10
N THR A 56 1.41 5.32 -11.89
CA THR A 56 1.39 5.09 -13.34
C THR A 56 2.02 6.25 -14.08
N LYS A 57 2.70 5.93 -15.18
CA LYS A 57 3.33 6.91 -16.06
C LYS A 57 2.90 6.67 -17.49
N LYS A 58 2.40 7.71 -18.15
CA LYS A 58 2.10 7.68 -19.58
C LYS A 58 3.37 7.92 -20.41
N PRO A 59 3.51 7.29 -21.59
CA PRO A 59 4.62 7.58 -22.50
C PRO A 59 4.65 9.08 -22.86
N GLY A 60 5.82 9.71 -22.75
CA GLY A 60 5.99 11.14 -23.06
C GLY A 60 5.48 12.12 -21.99
N GLN A 61 4.87 11.63 -20.91
CA GLN A 61 4.43 12.47 -19.79
C GLN A 61 5.25 12.15 -18.52
N PRO A 62 5.34 13.12 -17.58
CA PRO A 62 5.88 12.84 -16.26
C PRO A 62 5.02 11.77 -15.54
N PRO A 63 5.61 11.04 -14.58
CA PRO A 63 4.85 10.15 -13.73
C PRO A 63 3.79 10.93 -12.94
N ASP A 64 2.62 10.33 -12.79
CA ASP A 64 1.58 10.85 -11.92
C ASP A 64 1.85 10.35 -10.50
N LEU A 65 2.32 11.27 -9.65
CA LEU A 65 2.65 11.02 -8.25
C LEU A 65 1.55 11.52 -7.31
N GLU A 66 0.37 11.85 -7.85
CA GLU A 66 -0.76 12.24 -7.03
C GLU A 66 -1.24 11.02 -6.22
N PRO A 67 -1.40 11.16 -4.88
CA PRO A 67 -1.82 10.05 -4.02
C PRO A 67 -3.17 9.44 -4.44
N GLU A 68 -4.05 10.25 -5.05
CA GLU A 68 -5.38 9.84 -5.49
C GLU A 68 -5.35 8.89 -6.71
N ASN A 69 -4.31 9.00 -7.54
CA ASN A 69 -4.16 8.21 -8.76
C ASN A 69 -3.23 6.99 -8.56
N ALA A 70 -2.76 6.76 -7.33
CA ALA A 70 -1.95 5.60 -6.99
C ALA A 70 -2.79 4.32 -7.05
N LEU A 71 -2.28 3.30 -7.74
CA LEU A 71 -2.85 1.97 -7.73
C LEU A 71 -2.47 1.27 -6.43
N ILE A 72 -3.48 0.89 -5.64
CA ILE A 72 -3.27 0.19 -4.39
C ILE A 72 -3.31 -1.32 -4.65
N LEU A 73 -2.19 -1.99 -4.38
CA LEU A 73 -2.04 -3.45 -4.45
C LEU A 73 -1.70 -4.00 -3.06
N ARG A 74 -1.96 -5.29 -2.83
CA ARG A 74 -1.46 -6.00 -1.64
C ARG A 74 -0.09 -6.58 -1.95
N GLN A 75 0.85 -6.55 -1.00
CA GLN A 75 2.23 -7.01 -1.21
C GLN A 75 2.32 -8.48 -1.69
N GLY A 76 1.38 -9.35 -1.29
CA GLY A 76 1.34 -10.75 -1.76
C GLY A 76 0.80 -10.95 -3.18
N GLN A 77 0.22 -9.91 -3.78
CA GLN A 77 -0.39 -9.91 -5.12
C GLN A 77 0.06 -8.66 -5.90
N SER A 78 1.36 -8.33 -5.83
CA SER A 78 1.94 -7.10 -6.37
C SER A 78 2.59 -7.26 -7.75
N THR A 79 2.11 -8.16 -8.60
CA THR A 79 2.71 -8.35 -9.92
C THR A 79 2.32 -7.25 -10.90
N VAL A 80 3.15 -7.04 -11.93
CA VAL A 80 2.82 -6.14 -13.06
C VAL A 80 1.51 -6.55 -13.73
N GLU A 81 1.22 -7.85 -13.82
CA GLU A 81 -0.07 -8.35 -14.30
C GLU A 81 -1.25 -7.79 -13.49
N ASN A 82 -1.20 -7.89 -12.16
CA ASN A 82 -2.26 -7.39 -11.28
C ASN A 82 -2.41 -5.87 -11.40
N ALA A 83 -1.30 -5.15 -11.51
CA ALA A 83 -1.31 -3.72 -11.78
C ALA A 83 -2.02 -3.40 -13.12
N CYS A 84 -1.73 -4.17 -14.19
CA CYS A 84 -2.40 -4.01 -15.48
C CYS A 84 -3.89 -4.30 -15.40
N GLN A 85 -4.29 -5.35 -14.67
CA GLN A 85 -5.70 -5.71 -14.47
C GLN A 85 -6.49 -4.62 -13.73
N LEU A 86 -5.89 -3.97 -12.73
CA LEU A 86 -6.50 -2.84 -12.01
C LEU A 86 -6.72 -1.63 -12.91
N VAL A 87 -5.76 -1.32 -13.79
CA VAL A 87 -5.91 -0.23 -14.76
C VAL A 87 -7.01 -0.56 -15.76
N HIS A 88 -6.92 -1.72 -16.42
CA HIS A 88 -7.94 -2.18 -17.34
C HIS A 88 -7.76 -3.67 -17.69
N LYS A 89 -8.84 -4.46 -17.63
CA LYS A 89 -8.79 -5.93 -17.87
C LYS A 89 -8.21 -6.32 -19.24
N SER A 90 -8.45 -5.55 -20.30
CA SER A 90 -7.90 -5.85 -21.64
C SER A 90 -6.42 -5.51 -21.80
N LEU A 91 -5.84 -4.76 -20.87
CA LEU A 91 -4.46 -4.27 -20.97
C LEU A 91 -3.44 -5.41 -20.92
N VAL A 92 -3.76 -6.48 -20.18
CA VAL A 92 -2.95 -7.69 -20.09
C VAL A 92 -2.77 -8.35 -21.46
N GLN A 93 -3.82 -8.37 -22.29
CA GLN A 93 -3.77 -9.00 -23.63
C GLN A 93 -2.89 -8.21 -24.62
N GLN A 94 -2.88 -6.89 -24.47
CA GLN A 94 -2.09 -5.97 -25.29
C GLN A 94 -0.69 -5.71 -24.73
N PHE A 95 -0.33 -6.31 -23.59
CA PHE A 95 0.94 -6.06 -22.92
C PHE A 95 2.13 -6.55 -23.77
N LYS A 96 3.14 -5.69 -23.94
CA LYS A 96 4.42 -6.04 -24.57
C LYS A 96 5.53 -6.14 -23.53
N TYR A 97 5.71 -5.07 -22.75
CA TYR A 97 6.63 -5.00 -21.60
C TYR A 97 6.23 -3.82 -20.72
N ALA A 98 6.73 -3.78 -19.49
CA ALA A 98 6.65 -2.61 -18.63
C ALA A 98 8.05 -2.03 -18.40
N ILE A 99 8.12 -0.72 -18.19
CA ILE A 99 9.30 -0.06 -17.65
C ILE A 99 8.96 0.32 -16.21
N VAL A 100 9.81 -0.09 -15.27
CA VAL A 100 9.64 0.18 -13.85
C VAL A 100 10.78 1.07 -13.37
N TRP A 101 10.42 2.08 -12.57
CA TRP A 101 11.35 2.88 -11.78
C TRP A 101 11.01 2.68 -10.32
N GLY A 102 12.03 2.53 -9.46
CA GLY A 102 11.83 2.41 -8.02
C GLY A 102 12.77 1.39 -7.40
N GLN A 103 12.31 0.73 -6.35
CA GLN A 103 13.12 -0.19 -5.55
C GLN A 103 13.01 -1.65 -6.01
N SER A 104 11.94 -2.04 -6.70
CA SER A 104 11.82 -3.42 -7.18
C SER A 104 12.78 -3.82 -8.31
N PRO A 105 13.12 -2.97 -9.30
CA PRO A 105 14.07 -3.36 -10.33
C PRO A 105 15.50 -3.28 -9.79
N LYS A 106 16.39 -4.13 -10.31
CA LYS A 106 17.82 -4.08 -9.96
C LYS A 106 18.50 -2.81 -10.47
N PHE A 107 18.00 -2.26 -11.58
CA PHE A 107 18.47 -1.03 -12.20
C PHE A 107 17.27 -0.15 -12.52
N SER A 108 17.32 1.14 -12.19
CA SER A 108 16.21 2.06 -12.45
C SER A 108 16.57 3.02 -13.60
N PRO A 109 15.84 3.03 -14.74
CA PRO A 109 14.75 2.13 -15.12
C PRO A 109 15.18 0.76 -15.64
N GLN A 110 14.30 -0.24 -15.46
CA GLN A 110 14.45 -1.58 -16.05
C GLN A 110 13.19 -2.00 -16.81
N ARG A 111 13.41 -2.72 -17.92
CA ARG A 111 12.33 -3.43 -18.63
C ARG A 111 12.00 -4.73 -17.92
N VAL A 112 10.74 -4.92 -17.60
CA VAL A 112 10.23 -6.09 -16.87
C VAL A 112 9.07 -6.75 -17.60
N GLY A 113 8.87 -8.03 -17.31
CA GLY A 113 7.72 -8.81 -17.78
C GLY A 113 6.52 -8.75 -16.82
N VAL A 114 5.46 -9.46 -17.18
CA VAL A 114 4.19 -9.51 -16.41
C VAL A 114 4.35 -10.11 -15.01
N ASN A 115 5.30 -11.01 -14.81
CA ASN A 115 5.53 -11.73 -13.54
C ASN A 115 6.42 -10.97 -12.55
N HIS A 116 6.89 -9.77 -12.89
CA HIS A 116 7.75 -8.99 -12.01
C HIS A 116 6.96 -8.49 -10.79
N CYS A 117 7.50 -8.69 -9.60
CA CYS A 117 6.91 -8.20 -8.35
C CYS A 117 7.29 -6.74 -8.13
N LEU A 118 6.28 -5.90 -7.91
CA LEU A 118 6.43 -4.48 -7.63
C LEU A 118 6.60 -4.25 -6.12
N ALA A 119 7.27 -3.15 -5.78
CA ALA A 119 7.49 -2.65 -4.42
C ALA A 119 6.66 -1.37 -4.18
N ASP A 120 6.55 -0.95 -2.91
CA ASP A 120 5.89 0.31 -2.58
C ASP A 120 6.59 1.50 -3.27
N GLU A 121 5.78 2.45 -3.73
CA GLU A 121 6.19 3.66 -4.45
C GLU A 121 6.85 3.45 -5.82
N ASP A 122 6.79 2.23 -6.38
CA ASP A 122 7.25 1.99 -7.74
C ASP A 122 6.40 2.75 -8.76
N VAL A 123 7.06 3.25 -9.80
CA VAL A 123 6.44 3.86 -10.97
C VAL A 123 6.44 2.86 -12.11
N ILE A 124 5.31 2.65 -12.77
CA ILE A 124 5.17 1.75 -13.90
C ILE A 124 4.75 2.50 -15.16
N GLN A 125 5.36 2.16 -16.30
CA GLN A 125 4.92 2.57 -17.62
C GLN A 125 4.66 1.32 -18.46
N ILE A 126 3.40 1.15 -18.87
CA ILE A 126 2.96 -0.02 -19.64
C ILE A 126 3.13 0.28 -21.13
N MET A 127 3.84 -0.60 -21.84
CA MET A 127 4.02 -0.53 -23.28
C MET A 127 3.14 -1.59 -23.95
N LYS A 128 2.29 -1.14 -24.86
CA LYS A 128 1.39 -2.00 -25.63
C LYS A 128 2.11 -2.59 -26.85
N LYS A 129 1.60 -3.70 -27.36
CA LYS A 129 2.06 -4.34 -28.61
C LYS A 129 1.90 -3.42 -29.81
#